data_AF-A0A7R9DWT2-F1
#
_entry.id   AF-A0A7R9DWT2-F1
#
_cell.length_a   1.000
_cell.length_b   1.000
_cell.length_c   1.000
_cell.angle_alpha   90.00
_cell.angle_beta   90.00
_cell.angle_gamma   90.00
#
_symmetry.space_group_name_H-M   'P 1'
#
loop_
_entity.id
_entity.type
_entity.pdbx_description
1 polymer ?
#
loop_
_entity_poly.entity_id
_entity_poly.type
_entity_poly.pdbx_seq_one_letter_code
_entity_poly.pdbx_strand_id
1 'polypeptide(L)'
;MTTYFNYPPPALQEELKKIANAIVAPGKGILAADESTATIGKRFAGIGAENSEENRRLYRQLLFSTDKVIGENISGVILFHETLYQTAVDGTPFTTLLNERGIIPGIKVDKGVVDLFCSEGEVTTQGLDDLDKRCAQYKKDGCHFAKWRCVLKINKNTPSYQAILENANVLARYASICQTNGLVPIVEPEVSTLEIASF
;
A
#
# COMPACT_ATOMS: atom_id res chain seq x y z
N MET A 1 26.30 -8.74 -23.44
CA MET A 1 26.77 -8.55 -22.04
C MET A 1 26.22 -9.69 -21.22
N THR A 2 27.06 -10.58 -20.71
CA THR A 2 26.66 -11.60 -19.73
C THR A 2 26.41 -10.91 -18.40
N THR A 3 25.14 -10.74 -18.04
CA THR A 3 24.74 -10.17 -16.76
C THR A 3 24.83 -11.25 -15.68
N TYR A 4 25.89 -11.21 -14.88
CA TYR A 4 25.97 -12.00 -13.65
C TYR A 4 25.07 -11.34 -12.60
N PHE A 5 24.04 -12.06 -12.14
CA PHE A 5 23.16 -11.63 -11.06
C PHE A 5 22.83 -12.81 -10.15
N ASN A 6 22.47 -12.51 -8.90
CA ASN A 6 22.04 -13.50 -7.93
C ASN A 6 20.54 -13.33 -7.67
N TYR A 7 19.83 -14.45 -7.59
CA TYR A 7 18.47 -14.47 -7.07
C TYR A 7 18.48 -14.32 -5.54
N PRO A 8 17.37 -13.85 -4.93
CA PRO A 8 17.20 -13.94 -3.48
C PRO A 8 17.38 -15.37 -2.97
N PRO A 9 17.78 -15.59 -1.70
CA PRO A 9 17.88 -16.93 -1.13
C PRO A 9 16.57 -17.73 -1.33
N PRO A 10 16.62 -19.05 -1.60
CA PRO A 10 15.41 -19.86 -1.83
C PRO A 10 14.35 -19.73 -0.73
N ALA A 11 14.76 -19.63 0.53
CA ALA A 11 13.85 -19.44 1.66
C ALA A 11 13.04 -18.13 1.55
N LEU A 12 13.68 -17.04 1.11
CA LEU A 12 13.01 -15.75 0.91
C LEU A 12 12.05 -15.81 -0.29
N GLN A 13 12.45 -16.50 -1.37
CA GLN A 13 11.57 -16.70 -2.53
C GLN A 13 10.29 -17.47 -2.13
N GLU A 14 10.43 -18.55 -1.37
CA GLU A 14 9.29 -19.35 -0.90
C GLU A 14 8.41 -18.57 0.09
N GLU A 15 8.98 -17.78 0.99
CA GLU A 15 8.23 -16.91 1.89
C GLU A 15 7.36 -15.91 1.11
N LEU A 16 7.97 -15.15 0.19
CA LEU A 16 7.27 -14.14 -0.61
C LEU A 16 6.18 -14.77 -1.48
N LYS A 17 6.47 -15.92 -2.12
CA LYS A 17 5.52 -16.67 -2.93
C LYS A 17 4.32 -17.16 -2.10
N LYS A 18 4.57 -17.69 -0.90
CA LYS A 18 3.52 -18.13 0.02
C LYS A 18 2.61 -16.98 0.44
N ILE A 19 3.18 -15.83 0.80
CA ILE A 19 2.41 -14.64 1.17
C ILE A 19 1.58 -14.16 -0.02
N ALA A 20 2.19 -14.02 -1.20
CA ALA A 20 1.50 -13.57 -2.40
C ALA A 20 0.30 -14.47 -2.75
N ASN A 21 0.49 -15.79 -2.75
CA ASN A 21 -0.59 -16.76 -3.00
C ASN A 21 -1.71 -16.69 -1.96
N ALA A 22 -1.40 -16.42 -0.69
CA ALA A 22 -2.40 -16.26 0.36
C ALA A 22 -3.23 -14.98 0.17
N ILE A 23 -2.60 -13.89 -0.29
CA ILE A 23 -3.29 -12.63 -0.62
C ILE A 23 -4.27 -12.82 -1.79
N VAL A 24 -3.94 -13.65 -2.79
CA VAL A 24 -4.81 -13.87 -3.96
C VAL A 24 -5.56 -15.20 -3.95
N ALA A 25 -5.84 -15.74 -2.76
CA ALA A 25 -6.59 -16.98 -2.62
C ALA A 25 -7.96 -16.90 -3.34
N PRO A 26 -8.41 -17.96 -4.03
CA PRO A 26 -9.68 -17.94 -4.75
C PRO A 26 -10.85 -17.50 -3.88
N GLY A 27 -11.65 -16.56 -4.40
CA GLY A 27 -12.79 -15.98 -3.67
C GLY A 27 -12.43 -14.86 -2.69
N LYS A 28 -11.14 -14.52 -2.53
CA LYS A 28 -10.69 -13.44 -1.66
C LYS A 28 -10.12 -12.25 -2.43
N GLY A 29 -10.18 -11.09 -1.79
CA GLY A 29 -9.59 -9.84 -2.26
C GLY A 29 -8.93 -9.02 -1.16
N ILE A 30 -8.52 -7.81 -1.52
CA ILE A 30 -7.84 -6.87 -0.62
C ILE A 30 -8.79 -5.72 -0.30
N LEU A 31 -8.89 -5.36 0.98
CA LEU A 31 -9.48 -4.09 1.40
C LEU A 31 -8.38 -3.03 1.49
N ALA A 32 -8.44 -2.01 0.64
CA ALA A 32 -7.55 -0.86 0.69
C ALA A 32 -8.08 0.18 1.69
N ALA A 33 -7.56 0.16 2.93
CA ALA A 33 -7.91 1.07 4.03
C ALA A 33 -6.72 1.98 4.41
N ASP A 34 -5.89 2.29 3.43
CA ASP A 34 -4.61 2.98 3.56
C ASP A 34 -4.67 4.45 3.18
N GLU A 35 -5.85 5.06 3.27
CA GLU A 35 -6.01 6.48 3.01
C GLU A 35 -5.15 7.29 3.98
N SER A 36 -4.35 8.20 3.41
CA SER A 36 -3.61 9.20 4.17
C SER A 36 -4.57 10.10 4.97
N THR A 37 -4.05 10.82 5.97
CA THR A 37 -4.84 11.80 6.75
C THR A 37 -5.54 12.82 5.86
N ALA A 38 -4.92 13.24 4.76
CA ALA A 38 -5.52 14.17 3.79
C ALA A 38 -6.66 13.51 2.99
N THR A 39 -6.42 12.28 2.49
CA THR A 39 -7.39 11.55 1.67
C THR A 39 -8.63 11.14 2.46
N ILE A 40 -8.46 10.60 3.68
CA ILE A 40 -9.60 10.24 4.54
C ILE A 40 -10.36 11.48 5.01
N GLY A 41 -9.67 12.62 5.19
CA GLY A 41 -10.31 13.89 5.50
C GLY A 41 -11.31 14.33 4.43
N LYS A 42 -11.00 14.13 3.15
CA LYS A 42 -11.95 14.40 2.04
C LYS A 42 -13.14 13.45 2.09
N ARG A 43 -12.94 12.18 2.45
CA ARG A 43 -14.04 11.20 2.62
C ARG A 43 -14.96 11.59 3.76
N PHE A 44 -14.40 11.99 4.91
CA PHE A 44 -15.17 12.42 6.07
C PHE A 44 -15.92 13.74 5.82
N ALA A 45 -15.29 14.70 5.14
CA ALA A 45 -15.96 15.93 4.74
C ALA A 45 -17.20 15.68 3.88
N GLY A 46 -17.16 14.67 2.99
CA GLY A 46 -18.30 14.26 2.16
C GLY A 46 -19.52 13.74 2.95
N ILE A 47 -19.35 13.37 4.22
CA ILE A 47 -20.42 12.92 5.11
C ILE A 47 -20.61 13.84 6.33
N GLY A 48 -19.94 15.00 6.36
CA GLY A 48 -20.01 15.94 7.49
C GLY A 48 -19.33 15.47 8.77
N ALA A 49 -18.39 14.52 8.69
CA ALA A 49 -17.62 14.05 9.84
C ALA A 49 -16.31 14.83 10.02
N GLU A 50 -15.90 15.04 11.27
CA GLU A 50 -14.62 15.69 11.60
C GLU A 50 -13.43 14.75 11.35
N ASN A 51 -12.35 15.26 10.77
CA ASN A 51 -11.10 14.50 10.56
C ASN A 51 -10.19 14.49 11.79
N SER A 52 -10.69 13.98 12.91
CA SER A 52 -9.90 13.72 14.12
C SER A 52 -9.24 12.33 14.08
N GLU A 53 -8.15 12.14 14.82
CA GLU A 53 -7.50 10.83 14.97
C GLU A 53 -8.48 9.77 15.49
N GLU A 54 -9.30 10.13 16.48
CA GLU A 54 -10.29 9.24 17.06
C GLU A 54 -11.35 8.81 16.03
N ASN A 55 -11.85 9.73 15.20
CA ASN A 55 -12.81 9.36 14.16
C ASN A 55 -12.18 8.44 13.10
N ARG A 56 -10.90 8.68 12.74
CA ARG A 56 -10.17 7.76 11.83
C ARG A 56 -10.01 6.38 12.47
N ARG A 57 -9.64 6.32 13.75
CA ARG A 57 -9.50 5.07 14.52
C ARG A 57 -10.83 4.32 14.61
N LEU A 58 -11.92 5.00 14.97
CA LEU A 58 -13.27 4.43 15.05
C LEU A 58 -13.75 3.90 13.69
N TYR A 59 -13.49 4.63 12.60
CA TYR A 59 -13.83 4.17 11.27
C TYR A 59 -13.04 2.92 10.86
N ARG A 60 -11.73 2.87 11.13
CA ARG A 60 -10.92 1.67 10.87
C ARG A 60 -11.34 0.51 11.76
N GLN A 61 -11.64 0.77 13.03
CA GLN A 61 -12.22 -0.24 13.93
C GLN A 61 -13.54 -0.76 13.37
N LEU A 62 -14.44 0.08 12.87
CA LEU A 62 -15.70 -0.36 12.25
C LEU A 62 -15.43 -1.37 11.13
N LEU A 63 -14.47 -1.09 10.24
CA LEU A 63 -14.11 -2.00 9.15
C LEU A 63 -13.54 -3.33 9.68
N PHE A 64 -12.57 -3.27 10.60
CA PHE A 64 -11.82 -4.44 11.04
C PHE A 64 -12.54 -5.26 12.13
N SER A 65 -13.54 -4.67 12.79
CA SER A 65 -14.39 -5.36 13.78
C SER A 65 -15.62 -6.02 13.18
N THR A 66 -15.84 -5.88 11.86
CA THR A 66 -16.83 -6.67 11.11
C THR A 66 -16.77 -8.14 11.49
N ASP A 67 -17.93 -8.81 11.46
CA ASP A 67 -18.06 -10.23 11.76
C ASP A 67 -16.99 -11.06 11.04
N LYS A 68 -16.53 -12.14 11.70
CA LYS A 68 -15.40 -12.97 11.25
C LYS A 68 -15.61 -13.53 9.84
N VAL A 69 -16.85 -13.63 9.37
CA VAL A 69 -17.19 -13.99 7.98
C VAL A 69 -16.48 -13.10 6.94
N ILE A 70 -16.06 -11.87 7.29
CA ILE A 70 -15.26 -11.02 6.38
C ILE A 70 -13.99 -11.72 5.91
N GLY A 71 -13.39 -12.57 6.76
CA GLY A 71 -12.19 -13.36 6.43
C GLY A 71 -12.41 -14.39 5.32
N GLU A 72 -13.65 -14.71 4.96
CA GLU A 72 -13.97 -15.58 3.81
C GLU A 72 -13.74 -14.86 2.48
N ASN A 73 -13.85 -13.53 2.46
CA ASN A 73 -13.81 -12.71 1.25
C ASN A 73 -12.62 -11.75 1.21
N ILE A 74 -12.01 -11.44 2.37
CA ILE A 74 -10.84 -10.56 2.47
C ILE A 74 -9.66 -11.38 2.96
N SER A 75 -8.57 -11.35 2.20
CA SER A 75 -7.30 -12.02 2.52
C SER A 75 -6.26 -11.03 3.03
N GLY A 76 -6.35 -9.76 2.65
CA GLY A 76 -5.40 -8.73 3.02
C GLY A 76 -6.05 -7.38 3.23
N VAL A 77 -5.48 -6.58 4.13
CA VAL A 77 -5.87 -5.19 4.35
C VAL A 77 -4.64 -4.31 4.24
N ILE A 78 -4.73 -3.26 3.42
CA ILE A 78 -3.67 -2.25 3.32
C ILE A 78 -3.95 -1.18 4.37
N LEU A 79 -2.98 -0.91 5.23
CA LEU A 79 -3.05 0.08 6.29
C LEU A 79 -2.24 1.32 5.95
N PHE A 80 -2.62 2.44 6.54
CA PHE A 80 -1.76 3.62 6.66
C PHE A 80 -0.91 3.52 7.92
N HIS A 81 0.22 4.24 7.97
CA HIS A 81 1.16 4.21 9.10
C HIS A 81 0.48 4.48 10.46
N GLU A 82 -0.40 5.49 10.53
CA GLU A 82 -1.16 5.79 11.74
C GLU A 82 -1.97 4.57 12.21
N THR A 83 -2.67 3.90 11.29
CA THR A 83 -3.55 2.77 11.60
C THR A 83 -2.79 1.52 12.01
N LEU A 84 -1.58 1.30 11.49
CA LEU A 84 -0.75 0.16 11.90
C LEU A 84 -0.50 0.14 13.42
N TYR A 85 -0.37 1.32 14.04
CA TYR A 85 -0.08 1.46 15.47
C TYR A 85 -1.29 1.86 16.31
N GLN A 86 -2.49 1.87 15.72
CA GLN A 86 -3.73 2.10 16.45
C GLN A 86 -4.30 0.81 17.06
N THR A 87 -5.11 1.00 18.09
CA THR A 87 -5.83 -0.06 18.80
C THR A 87 -7.34 0.14 18.72
N ALA A 88 -8.07 -0.96 18.88
CA ALA A 88 -9.51 -0.93 19.14
C ALA A 88 -9.81 -0.38 20.55
N VAL A 89 -11.07 -0.06 20.81
CA VAL A 89 -11.53 0.47 22.12
C VAL A 89 -11.16 -0.45 23.29
N ASP A 90 -11.11 -1.76 23.06
CA ASP A 90 -10.71 -2.76 24.07
C ASP A 90 -9.19 -2.89 24.26
N GLY A 91 -8.40 -2.08 23.54
CA GLY A 91 -6.95 -2.09 23.58
C GLY A 91 -6.28 -3.06 22.59
N THR A 92 -7.05 -3.86 21.85
CA THR A 92 -6.49 -4.82 20.88
C THR A 92 -5.86 -4.08 19.70
N PRO A 93 -4.57 -4.35 19.35
CA PRO A 93 -3.97 -3.80 18.14
C PRO A 93 -4.73 -4.20 16.87
N PHE A 94 -4.86 -3.29 15.90
CA PHE A 94 -5.57 -3.62 14.66
C PHE A 94 -4.91 -4.78 13.89
N THR A 95 -3.59 -4.92 13.94
CA THR A 95 -2.89 -6.07 13.34
C THR A 95 -3.34 -7.40 13.96
N THR A 96 -3.48 -7.45 15.29
CA THR A 96 -4.02 -8.62 16.00
C THR A 96 -5.45 -8.92 15.56
N LEU A 97 -6.30 -7.90 15.50
CA LEU A 97 -7.71 -8.04 15.10
C LEU A 97 -7.89 -8.60 13.67
N LEU A 98 -7.01 -8.19 12.75
CA LEU A 98 -6.95 -8.69 11.37
C LEU A 98 -6.43 -10.14 11.33
N ASN A 99 -5.35 -10.44 12.06
CA ASN A 99 -4.78 -11.79 12.13
C ASN A 99 -5.78 -12.82 12.68
N GLU A 100 -6.57 -12.47 13.69
CA GLU A 100 -7.64 -13.31 14.25
C GLU A 100 -8.74 -13.66 13.23
N ARG A 101 -8.87 -12.87 12.15
CA ARG A 101 -9.80 -13.10 11.04
C ARG A 101 -9.13 -13.76 9.83
N GLY A 102 -7.85 -14.15 9.96
CA GLY A 102 -7.08 -14.69 8.84
C GLY A 102 -6.78 -13.66 7.76
N ILE A 103 -6.81 -12.37 8.09
CA ILE A 103 -6.50 -11.27 7.18
C ILE A 103 -5.07 -10.83 7.39
N ILE A 104 -4.30 -10.79 6.30
CA ILE A 104 -2.89 -10.42 6.29
C ILE A 104 -2.78 -8.88 6.35
N PRO A 105 -2.04 -8.30 7.30
CA PRO A 105 -1.77 -6.86 7.29
C PRO A 105 -0.74 -6.48 6.21
N GLY A 106 -1.04 -5.41 5.47
CA GLY A 106 -0.14 -4.75 4.54
C GLY A 106 -0.04 -3.26 4.83
N ILE A 107 0.95 -2.59 4.24
CA ILE A 107 1.27 -1.19 4.57
C ILE A 107 1.53 -0.34 3.31
N LYS A 108 0.92 0.84 3.23
CA LYS A 108 1.29 1.84 2.23
C LYS A 108 2.63 2.48 2.60
N VAL A 109 3.60 2.44 1.69
CA VAL A 109 4.97 2.90 2.00
C VAL A 109 5.42 4.10 1.17
N ASP A 110 4.74 4.43 0.06
CA ASP A 110 5.01 5.65 -0.68
C ASP A 110 4.64 6.91 0.12
N LYS A 111 5.37 8.00 -0.12
CA LYS A 111 5.19 9.32 0.50
C LYS A 111 4.46 10.31 -0.44
N GLY A 112 3.62 9.78 -1.34
CA GLY A 112 2.80 10.57 -2.27
C GLY A 112 3.49 10.94 -3.58
N VAL A 113 2.75 11.64 -4.44
CA VAL A 113 3.20 12.05 -5.77
C VAL A 113 3.92 13.41 -5.75
N VAL A 114 4.82 13.62 -6.69
CA VAL A 114 5.53 14.88 -6.93
C VAL A 114 5.59 15.18 -8.43
N ASP A 115 5.57 16.46 -8.79
CA ASP A 115 5.54 16.87 -10.19
C ASP A 115 6.84 16.50 -10.91
N LEU A 116 6.70 16.01 -12.15
CA LEU A 116 7.81 15.87 -13.07
C LEU A 116 8.08 17.21 -13.73
N PHE A 117 9.24 17.80 -13.41
CA PHE A 117 9.67 19.05 -14.02
C PHE A 117 9.70 18.94 -15.54
N CYS A 118 9.21 19.98 -16.22
CA CYS A 118 9.03 20.06 -17.68
C CYS A 118 8.05 19.04 -18.30
N SER A 119 7.20 18.38 -17.51
CA SER A 119 6.09 17.56 -18.03
C SER A 119 4.78 18.34 -18.16
N GLU A 120 3.81 17.78 -18.90
CA GLU A 120 2.44 18.33 -19.00
C GLU A 120 1.58 17.94 -17.79
N GLY A 121 2.00 18.35 -16.58
CA GLY A 121 1.29 18.05 -15.33
C GLY A 121 1.30 16.57 -14.96
N GLU A 122 2.37 15.87 -15.31
CA GLU A 122 2.62 14.48 -14.93
C GLU A 122 3.41 14.40 -13.62
N VAL A 123 3.36 13.24 -12.98
CA VAL A 123 3.94 13.05 -11.65
C VAL A 123 4.79 11.78 -11.59
N THR A 124 5.75 11.76 -10.67
CA THR A 124 6.35 10.52 -10.13
C THR A 124 5.95 10.39 -8.66
N THR A 125 6.42 9.35 -7.99
CA THR A 125 6.09 9.06 -6.59
C THR A 125 7.36 9.03 -5.76
N GLN A 126 7.32 9.64 -4.58
CA GLN A 126 8.47 9.71 -3.67
C GLN A 126 8.34 8.72 -2.50
N GLY A 127 9.43 8.51 -1.77
CA GLY A 127 9.45 7.70 -0.54
C GLY A 127 10.48 6.58 -0.48
N LEU A 128 11.44 6.55 -1.42
CA LEU A 128 12.53 5.56 -1.43
C LEU A 128 13.57 5.84 -0.34
N ASP A 129 13.79 7.12 0.00
CA ASP A 129 14.62 7.50 1.14
C ASP A 129 14.08 6.81 2.38
N ASP A 130 14.97 6.18 3.16
CA ASP A 130 14.70 5.38 4.37
C ASP A 130 13.79 4.15 4.20
N LEU A 131 13.35 3.82 2.98
CA LEU A 131 12.39 2.75 2.73
C LEU A 131 12.86 1.39 3.27
N ASP A 132 14.13 1.05 3.11
CA ASP A 132 14.70 -0.21 3.61
C ASP A 132 14.50 -0.38 5.12
N LYS A 133 14.84 0.67 5.90
CA LYS A 133 14.66 0.68 7.36
C LYS A 133 13.19 0.58 7.75
N ARG A 134 12.31 1.29 7.02
CA ARG A 134 10.86 1.24 7.25
C ARG A 134 10.28 -0.14 6.93
N CYS A 135 10.67 -0.76 5.82
CA CYS A 135 10.23 -2.10 5.45
C CYS A 135 10.66 -3.13 6.51
N ALA A 136 11.91 -3.07 6.98
CA ALA A 136 12.38 -3.93 8.06
C ALA A 136 11.55 -3.74 9.35
N GLN A 137 11.20 -2.50 9.68
CA GLN A 137 10.36 -2.20 10.84
C GLN A 137 8.93 -2.70 10.67
N TYR A 138 8.28 -2.40 9.55
CA TYR A 138 6.91 -2.87 9.28
C TYR A 138 6.80 -4.40 9.22
N LYS A 139 7.83 -5.09 8.73
CA LYS A 139 7.91 -6.55 8.78
C LYS A 139 7.91 -7.07 10.22
N LYS A 140 8.69 -6.43 11.12
CA LYS A 140 8.69 -6.75 12.56
C LYS A 140 7.36 -6.45 13.23
N ASP A 141 6.68 -5.39 12.77
CA ASP A 141 5.39 -4.94 13.32
C ASP A 141 4.19 -5.73 12.77
N GLY A 142 4.42 -6.79 11.97
CA GLY A 142 3.41 -7.75 11.54
C GLY A 142 2.84 -7.53 10.14
N CYS A 143 3.42 -6.64 9.33
CA CYS A 143 3.06 -6.51 7.93
C CYS A 143 3.77 -7.55 7.06
N HIS A 144 3.09 -8.05 6.04
CA HIS A 144 3.64 -9.06 5.12
C HIS A 144 3.67 -8.62 3.65
N PHE A 145 2.99 -7.54 3.34
CA PHE A 145 3.02 -6.93 2.01
C PHE A 145 2.99 -5.41 2.11
N ALA A 146 3.38 -4.75 1.04
CA ALA A 146 3.40 -3.30 0.94
C ALA A 146 2.63 -2.85 -0.30
N LYS A 147 2.30 -1.56 -0.34
CA LYS A 147 1.72 -0.91 -1.51
C LYS A 147 2.50 0.36 -1.85
N TRP A 148 2.70 0.58 -3.15
CA TRP A 148 3.24 1.82 -3.70
C TRP A 148 2.45 2.22 -4.93
N ARG A 149 1.85 3.41 -4.88
CA ARG A 149 1.02 3.94 -5.96
C ARG A 149 1.77 4.95 -6.81
N CYS A 150 1.87 4.68 -8.10
CA CYS A 150 2.23 5.64 -9.13
C CYS A 150 0.98 6.05 -9.93
N VAL A 151 1.01 7.23 -10.55
CA VAL A 151 -0.12 7.74 -11.34
C VAL A 151 0.34 8.21 -12.71
N LEU A 152 -0.34 7.72 -13.73
CA LEU A 152 -0.19 8.10 -15.12
C LEU A 152 -1.54 8.62 -15.64
N LYS A 153 -1.52 9.61 -16.54
CA LYS A 153 -2.72 10.21 -17.13
C LYS A 153 -2.76 9.95 -18.61
N ILE A 154 -3.90 9.49 -19.13
CA ILE A 154 -4.14 9.43 -20.57
C ILE A 154 -4.72 10.77 -21.03
N ASN A 155 -3.97 11.52 -21.84
CA ASN A 155 -4.42 12.70 -22.57
C ASN A 155 -3.85 12.70 -23.99
N LYS A 156 -3.95 13.83 -24.70
CA LYS A 156 -3.40 13.99 -26.05
C LYS A 156 -1.89 13.65 -26.13
N ASN A 157 -1.10 14.10 -25.16
CA ASN A 157 0.37 13.96 -25.15
C ASN A 157 0.91 13.16 -23.94
N THR A 158 0.03 12.67 -23.04
CA THR A 158 0.42 11.90 -21.84
C THR A 158 -0.22 10.50 -21.89
N PRO A 159 0.41 9.47 -21.30
CA PRO A 159 1.65 9.53 -20.53
C PRO A 159 2.90 9.70 -21.43
N SER A 160 3.78 10.62 -21.06
CA SER A 160 5.03 10.84 -21.79
C SER A 160 6.03 9.70 -21.53
N TYR A 161 7.04 9.59 -22.39
CA TYR A 161 8.15 8.66 -22.18
C TYR A 161 8.88 8.90 -20.84
N GLN A 162 9.03 10.16 -20.43
CA GLN A 162 9.63 10.54 -19.14
C GLN A 162 8.81 9.97 -17.98
N ALA A 163 7.49 10.17 -18.00
CA ALA A 163 6.60 9.69 -16.94
C ALA A 163 6.56 8.16 -16.86
N ILE A 164 6.51 7.47 -18.00
CA ILE A 164 6.53 6.00 -18.04
C ILE A 164 7.85 5.48 -17.47
N LEU A 165 8.99 5.99 -17.96
CA LEU A 165 10.31 5.53 -17.55
C LEU A 165 10.56 5.75 -16.05
N GLU A 166 10.23 6.94 -15.55
CA GLU A 166 10.46 7.29 -14.16
C GLU A 166 9.56 6.49 -13.21
N ASN A 167 8.26 6.36 -13.51
CA ASN A 167 7.35 5.58 -12.66
C ASN A 167 7.68 4.08 -12.71
N ALA A 168 8.09 3.53 -13.86
CA ALA A 168 8.55 2.14 -13.94
C ALA A 168 9.82 1.92 -13.10
N ASN A 169 10.78 2.85 -13.18
CA ASN A 169 12.03 2.78 -12.42
C ASN A 169 11.78 2.86 -10.91
N VAL A 170 10.97 3.81 -10.44
CA VAL A 170 10.69 3.96 -8.99
C VAL A 170 9.93 2.76 -8.43
N LEU A 171 8.97 2.19 -9.18
CA LEU A 171 8.25 0.98 -8.80
C LEU A 171 9.18 -0.23 -8.69
N ALA A 172 10.13 -0.39 -9.63
CA ALA A 172 11.11 -1.46 -9.57
C ALA A 172 12.05 -1.32 -8.35
N ARG A 173 12.49 -0.09 -8.04
CA ARG A 173 13.30 0.21 -6.85
C ARG A 173 12.54 -0.09 -5.55
N TYR A 174 11.29 0.35 -5.46
CA TYR A 174 10.39 0.05 -4.34
C TYR A 174 10.21 -1.47 -4.15
N ALA A 175 9.89 -2.19 -5.24
CA ALA A 175 9.62 -3.61 -5.19
C ALA A 175 10.84 -4.41 -4.73
N SER A 176 12.03 -4.05 -5.24
CA SER A 176 13.29 -4.65 -4.83
C SER A 176 13.55 -4.48 -3.33
N ILE A 177 13.39 -3.26 -2.79
CA ILE A 177 13.59 -2.97 -1.35
C ILE A 177 12.57 -3.70 -0.47
N CYS A 178 11.32 -3.86 -0.93
CA CYS A 178 10.32 -4.65 -0.19
C CYS A 178 10.72 -6.12 -0.10
N GLN A 179 11.12 -6.71 -1.23
CA GLN A 179 11.50 -8.12 -1.28
C GLN A 179 12.73 -8.43 -0.42
N THR A 180 13.74 -7.53 -0.37
CA THR A 180 14.90 -7.72 0.51
C THR A 180 14.54 -7.75 1.99
N ASN A 181 13.39 -7.18 2.35
CA ASN A 181 12.87 -7.11 3.72
C ASN A 181 11.71 -8.10 3.98
N GLY A 182 11.47 -9.05 3.08
CA GLY A 182 10.41 -10.07 3.26
C GLY A 182 8.99 -9.54 3.14
N LEU A 183 8.79 -8.40 2.45
CA LEU A 183 7.47 -7.86 2.13
C LEU A 183 7.15 -8.11 0.66
N VAL A 184 5.94 -8.61 0.38
CA VAL A 184 5.43 -8.72 -1.00
C VAL A 184 5.05 -7.31 -1.50
N PRO A 185 5.63 -6.80 -2.61
CA PRO A 185 5.27 -5.49 -3.13
C PRO A 185 4.05 -5.55 -4.05
N ILE A 186 3.01 -4.80 -3.73
CA ILE A 186 1.94 -4.46 -4.68
C ILE A 186 2.43 -3.28 -5.52
N VAL A 187 2.69 -3.56 -6.79
CA VAL A 187 3.11 -2.59 -7.80
C VAL A 187 1.85 -1.98 -8.44
N GLU A 188 1.54 -0.72 -8.11
CA GLU A 188 0.29 -0.05 -8.53
C GLU A 188 0.59 1.11 -9.51
N PRO A 189 0.70 0.85 -10.82
CA PRO A 189 0.78 1.87 -11.85
C PRO A 189 -0.62 2.30 -12.28
N GLU A 190 -1.27 3.16 -11.51
CA GLU A 190 -2.63 3.62 -11.84
C GLU A 190 -2.61 4.45 -13.12
N VAL A 191 -3.37 4.02 -14.12
CA VAL A 191 -3.57 4.77 -15.36
C VAL A 191 -4.98 5.35 -15.36
N SER A 192 -5.09 6.66 -15.16
CA SER A 192 -6.36 7.38 -15.08
C SER A 192 -6.77 7.99 -16.43
N THR A 193 -8.06 7.88 -16.75
CA THR A 193 -8.72 8.65 -17.83
C THR A 193 -9.43 9.90 -17.30
N LEU A 194 -9.51 10.06 -15.98
CA LEU A 194 -10.09 11.23 -15.32
C LEU A 194 -8.96 12.22 -14.97
N GLU A 195 -9.26 13.53 -15.02
CA GLU A 195 -8.41 14.52 -14.37
C GLU A 195 -8.19 14.07 -12.92
N ILE A 196 -6.93 14.06 -12.46
CA ILE A 196 -6.62 13.69 -11.07
C ILE A 196 -7.38 14.67 -10.18
N ALA A 197 -8.54 14.27 -9.68
CA ALA A 197 -9.02 14.78 -8.41
C ALA A 197 -7.86 14.53 -7.46
N SER A 198 -7.33 15.59 -6.87
CA SER A 198 -6.22 15.48 -5.92
C SER A 198 -6.65 14.42 -4.89
N PHE A 199 -6.07 13.21 -4.94
CA PHE A 199 -6.39 12.12 -4.02
C PHE A 199 -5.60 12.30 -2.74
#